data_AF-A0A1B2DPT6-F1
#
_entry.id   AF-A0A1B2DPT6-F1
#
_cell.length_a   1.000
_cell.length_b   1.000
_cell.length_c   1.000
_cell.angle_alpha   90.00
_cell.angle_beta   90.00
_cell.angle_gamma   90.00
#
_symmetry.space_group_name_H-M   'P 1'
#
loop_
_entity.id
_entity.type
_entity.pdbx_description
1 polymer ?
#
loop_
_entity_poly.entity_id
_entity_poly.type
_entity_poly.pdbx_seq_one_letter_code
_entity_poly.pdbx_strand_id
1 'polypeptide(L)'
;MKPWGNTQIGVKRKLLEHFNRYRFCLHLMDGSEEAEQEAYRAYVESVNKAVGRLPEMERRAIQGRYMGEDSDYISDKDIFDQMEISSATFMKIRNRAFKKLAALWGYSE
;
A
#
# COMPACT_ATOMS: atom_id res chain seq x y z
N MET A 1 -13.17 28.26 -5.64
CA MET A 1 -11.86 27.63 -5.33
C MET A 1 -12.09 26.67 -4.16
N LYS A 2 -12.03 25.34 -4.34
CA LYS A 2 -12.34 24.40 -3.24
C LYS A 2 -11.09 24.18 -2.37
N PRO A 3 -11.14 24.42 -1.03
CA PRO A 3 -9.95 24.46 -0.16
C PRO A 3 -9.57 23.08 0.41
N TRP A 4 -9.63 22.01 -0.39
CA TRP A 4 -9.46 20.64 0.10
C TRP A 4 -8.28 19.94 -0.56
N GLY A 5 -7.08 20.47 -0.34
CA GLY A 5 -5.81 19.85 -0.80
C GLY A 5 -5.01 19.15 0.29
N ASN A 6 -5.14 19.58 1.56
CA ASN A 6 -4.19 19.18 2.62
C ASN A 6 -4.48 17.81 3.24
N THR A 7 -5.75 17.47 3.49
CA THR A 7 -6.13 16.20 4.12
C THR A 7 -5.76 14.99 3.26
N GLN A 8 -5.97 15.07 1.94
CA GLN A 8 -5.65 13.95 1.02
C GLN A 8 -4.14 13.69 0.91
N ILE A 9 -3.32 14.75 0.99
CA ILE A 9 -1.85 14.62 1.03
C ILE A 9 -1.43 13.90 2.32
N GLY A 10 -2.03 14.26 3.47
CA GLY A 10 -1.76 13.62 4.75
C GLY A 10 -2.13 12.14 4.78
N VAL A 11 -3.32 11.78 4.29
CA VAL A 11 -3.76 10.37 4.20
C VAL A 11 -2.84 9.56 3.29
N LYS A 12 -2.50 10.11 2.11
CA LYS A 12 -1.58 9.42 1.19
C LYS A 12 -0.22 9.17 1.85
N ARG A 13 0.34 10.15 2.57
CA ARG A 13 1.61 9.98 3.29
C ARG A 13 1.53 8.84 4.31
N LYS A 14 0.49 8.81 5.15
CA LYS A 14 0.28 7.73 6.14
C LYS A 14 0.18 6.35 5.48
N LEU A 15 -0.50 6.25 4.34
CA LEU A 15 -0.58 5.00 3.58
C LEU A 15 0.80 4.55 3.08
N LEU A 16 1.60 5.47 2.52
CA LEU A 16 2.94 5.15 2.04
C LEU A 16 3.88 4.75 3.20
N GLU A 17 3.79 5.43 4.34
CA GLU A 17 4.51 5.05 5.56
C GLU A 17 4.13 3.64 6.03
N HIS A 18 2.85 3.28 5.92
CA HIS A 18 2.36 1.95 6.26
C HIS A 18 2.98 0.86 5.35
N PHE A 19 3.07 1.12 4.04
CA PHE A 19 3.71 0.20 3.11
C PHE A 19 5.24 0.16 3.26
N ASN A 20 5.88 1.28 3.58
CA ASN A 20 7.31 1.30 3.88
C ASN A 20 7.63 0.49 5.13
N ARG A 21 6.81 0.64 6.19
CA ARG A 21 6.92 -0.19 7.39
C ARG A 21 6.70 -1.66 7.08
N TYR A 22 5.73 -1.99 6.22
CA TYR A 22 5.50 -3.37 5.77
C TYR A 22 6.77 -3.95 5.13
N ARG A 23 7.38 -3.24 4.18
CA ARG A 23 8.61 -3.68 3.50
C ARG A 23 9.79 -3.81 4.47
N PHE A 24 9.93 -2.85 5.38
CA PHE A 24 10.94 -2.90 6.44
C PHE A 24 10.80 -4.13 7.34
N CYS A 25 9.57 -4.44 7.78
CA CYS A 25 9.29 -5.63 8.57
C CYS A 25 9.59 -6.94 7.82
N LEU A 26 9.43 -6.98 6.49
CA LEU A 26 9.84 -8.13 5.69
C LEU A 26 11.37 -8.27 5.66
N HIS A 27 12.09 -7.17 5.43
CA HIS A 27 13.54 -7.18 5.28
C HIS A 27 14.29 -7.50 6.58
N LEU A 28 13.80 -7.00 7.72
CA LEU A 28 14.44 -7.20 9.03
C LEU A 28 13.94 -8.44 9.78
N MET A 29 13.02 -9.22 9.20
CA MET A 29 12.53 -10.43 9.85
C MET A 29 13.63 -11.46 10.07
N ASP A 30 14.56 -11.54 9.10
CA ASP A 30 15.73 -12.39 9.20
C ASP A 30 16.82 -11.64 9.99
N GLY A 31 17.12 -12.12 11.19
CA GLY A 31 18.20 -11.60 12.03
C GLY A 31 17.77 -10.71 13.21
N SER A 32 16.47 -10.48 13.42
CA SER A 32 15.94 -9.86 14.64
C SER A 32 15.70 -10.87 15.77
N GLU A 33 15.50 -10.38 17.00
CA GLU A 33 15.14 -11.22 18.15
C GLU A 33 13.74 -11.85 17.98
N GLU A 34 13.49 -13.01 18.58
CA GLU A 34 12.24 -13.77 18.39
C GLU A 34 10.97 -12.96 18.71
N ALA A 35 10.99 -12.14 19.76
CA ALA A 35 9.87 -11.26 20.11
C ALA A 35 9.61 -10.19 19.04
N GLU A 36 10.66 -9.67 18.41
CA GLU A 36 10.55 -8.70 17.31
C GLU A 36 10.04 -9.38 16.03
N GLN A 37 10.51 -10.60 15.75
CA GLN A 37 10.01 -11.40 14.62
C GLN A 37 8.51 -11.63 14.72
N GLU A 38 8.00 -11.98 15.91
CA GLU A 38 6.57 -12.18 16.13
C GLU A 38 5.78 -10.89 15.89
N ALA A 39 6.28 -9.74 16.38
CA ALA A 39 5.66 -8.45 16.14
C ALA A 39 5.66 -8.08 14.64
N TYR A 40 6.74 -8.36 13.91
CA TYR A 40 6.83 -8.14 12.47
C TYR A 40 5.86 -9.04 11.70
N ARG A 41 5.78 -10.33 12.04
CA ARG A 41 4.84 -11.27 11.44
C ARG A 41 3.39 -10.84 11.64
N ALA A 42 3.01 -10.48 12.86
CA ALA A 42 1.67 -9.98 13.16
C ALA A 42 1.34 -8.72 12.36
N TYR A 43 2.29 -7.79 12.22
CA TYR A 43 2.11 -6.58 11.42
C TYR A 43 1.96 -6.90 9.93
N VAL A 44 2.88 -7.69 9.36
CA VAL A 44 2.84 -8.15 7.95
C VAL A 44 1.53 -8.85 7.64
N GLU A 45 1.08 -9.76 8.51
CA GLU A 45 -0.18 -10.47 8.34
C GLU A 45 -1.38 -9.51 8.37
N SER A 46 -1.37 -8.50 9.26
CA SER A 46 -2.44 -7.50 9.33
C SER A 46 -2.57 -6.70 8.02
N VAL A 47 -1.44 -6.31 7.42
CA VAL A 47 -1.39 -5.61 6.13
C VAL A 47 -1.86 -6.53 5.00
N ASN A 48 -1.38 -7.77 4.97
CA ASN A 48 -1.79 -8.77 3.99
C ASN A 48 -3.30 -9.04 4.04
N LYS A 49 -3.89 -9.14 5.24
CA LYS A 49 -5.34 -9.28 5.43
C LYS A 49 -6.10 -8.05 4.91
N ALA A 50 -5.63 -6.84 5.19
CA ALA A 50 -6.28 -5.61 4.73
C ALA A 50 -6.24 -5.49 3.21
N VAL A 51 -5.09 -5.73 2.59
CA VAL A 51 -4.91 -5.70 1.13
C VAL A 51 -5.66 -6.86 0.45
N GLY A 52 -5.72 -8.03 1.08
CA GLY A 52 -6.46 -9.20 0.61
C GLY A 52 -7.96 -8.96 0.45
N ARG A 53 -8.54 -8.06 1.25
CA ARG A 53 -9.96 -7.64 1.18
C ARG A 53 -10.28 -6.71 0.00
N LEU A 54 -9.26 -6.21 -0.71
CA LEU A 54 -9.48 -5.39 -1.89
C LEU A 54 -9.97 -6.26 -3.07
N PRO A 55 -10.86 -5.72 -3.95
CA PRO A 55 -11.15 -6.33 -5.23
C PRO A 55 -9.88 -6.60 -6.04
N GLU A 56 -9.91 -7.63 -6.89
CA GLU A 56 -8.73 -8.16 -7.57
C GLU A 56 -7.86 -7.10 -8.25
N MET A 57 -8.46 -6.22 -9.07
CA MET A 57 -7.71 -5.19 -9.78
C MET A 57 -7.08 -4.15 -8.85
N GLU A 58 -7.77 -3.80 -7.76
CA GLU A 58 -7.25 -2.89 -6.74
C GLU A 58 -6.11 -3.56 -5.97
N ARG A 59 -6.27 -4.82 -5.60
CA ARG A 59 -5.25 -5.62 -4.92
C ARG A 59 -3.98 -5.74 -5.77
N ARG A 60 -4.11 -6.10 -7.05
CA ARG A 60 -2.98 -6.21 -7.99
C ARG A 60 -2.22 -4.89 -8.12
N ALA A 61 -2.95 -3.77 -8.28
CA ALA A 61 -2.34 -2.44 -8.35
C ALA A 61 -1.57 -2.09 -7.06
N ILE A 62 -2.10 -2.42 -5.88
CA ILE A 62 -1.43 -2.14 -4.60
C ILE A 62 -0.21 -3.03 -4.39
N GLN A 63 -0.37 -4.34 -4.60
CA GLN A 63 0.71 -5.30 -4.40
C GLN A 63 1.91 -5.01 -5.30
N GLY A 64 1.65 -4.83 -6.61
CA GLY A 64 2.72 -4.55 -7.57
C GLY A 64 3.44 -3.24 -7.32
N ARG A 65 2.72 -2.18 -6.90
CA ARG A 65 3.31 -0.84 -6.77
C ARG A 65 3.95 -0.57 -5.42
N TYR A 66 3.44 -1.13 -4.32
CA TYR A 66 3.77 -0.67 -2.96
C TYR A 66 4.29 -1.75 -2.00
N MET A 67 4.00 -3.03 -2.25
CA MET A 67 4.32 -4.10 -1.30
C MET A 67 5.58 -4.90 -1.67
N GLY A 68 6.01 -4.85 -2.94
CA GLY A 68 7.22 -5.55 -3.37
C GLY A 68 8.49 -4.92 -2.79
N GLU A 69 9.54 -5.72 -2.62
CA GLU A 69 10.86 -5.25 -2.15
C GLU A 69 11.41 -4.13 -3.04
N ASP A 70 11.32 -4.30 -4.36
CA ASP A 70 11.76 -3.33 -5.37
C ASP A 70 10.76 -2.18 -5.64
N SER A 71 9.77 -1.95 -4.75
CA SER A 71 8.72 -0.94 -4.98
C SER A 71 9.26 0.50 -5.15
N ASP A 72 10.50 0.76 -4.70
CA ASP A 72 11.16 2.06 -4.91
C ASP A 72 11.67 2.25 -6.35
N TYR A 73 11.87 1.16 -7.09
CA TYR A 73 12.31 1.17 -8.49
C TYR A 73 11.17 0.94 -9.49
N ILE A 74 10.01 0.48 -9.01
CA ILE A 74 8.82 0.26 -9.84
C ILE A 74 8.01 1.56 -9.97
N SER A 75 7.75 1.99 -11.20
CA SER A 75 6.92 3.16 -11.49
C SER A 75 5.44 2.80 -11.65
N ASP A 76 4.57 3.83 -11.59
CA ASP A 76 3.14 3.64 -11.94
C ASP A 76 2.96 3.13 -13.37
N LYS A 77 3.88 3.51 -14.29
CA LYS A 77 3.89 3.08 -15.69
C LYS A 77 4.11 1.59 -15.83
N ASP A 78 5.10 1.06 -15.13
CA ASP A 78 5.42 -0.36 -15.19
C ASP A 78 4.21 -1.20 -14.76
N ILE A 79 3.48 -0.73 -13.74
CA ILE A 79 2.29 -1.42 -13.25
C ILE A 79 1.11 -1.32 -14.21
N PHE A 80 0.80 -0.14 -14.76
CA PHE A 80 -0.34 -0.05 -15.68
C PHE A 80 -0.07 -0.75 -17.01
N ASP A 81 1.19 -0.78 -17.47
CA ASP A 81 1.60 -1.54 -18.65
C ASP A 81 1.46 -3.06 -18.39
N GLN A 82 1.94 -3.56 -17.25
CA GLN A 82 1.80 -4.98 -16.87
C GLN A 82 0.33 -5.41 -16.70
N MET A 83 -0.53 -4.49 -16.27
CA MET A 83 -1.96 -4.73 -16.12
C MET A 83 -2.75 -4.54 -17.42
N GLU A 84 -2.09 -4.13 -18.52
CA GLU A 84 -2.70 -3.84 -19.81
C GLU A 84 -3.84 -2.82 -19.72
N ILE A 85 -3.67 -1.79 -18.88
CA ILE A 85 -4.66 -0.73 -18.66
C ILE A 85 -4.07 0.66 -18.89
N SER A 86 -4.93 1.64 -19.17
CA SER A 86 -4.49 3.03 -19.26
C SER A 86 -4.04 3.58 -17.90
N SER A 87 -3.13 4.54 -17.94
CA SER A 87 -2.73 5.34 -16.76
C SER A 87 -3.94 5.92 -16.01
N ALA A 88 -4.93 6.46 -16.73
CA ALA A 88 -6.14 7.01 -16.13
C ALA A 88 -6.97 5.95 -15.39
N THR A 89 -7.05 4.73 -15.94
CA THR A 89 -7.71 3.59 -15.30
C THR A 89 -6.96 3.18 -14.03
N PHE A 90 -5.63 3.06 -14.11
CA PHE A 90 -4.79 2.73 -12.97
C PHE A 90 -4.93 3.75 -11.83
N MET A 91 -4.89 5.05 -12.13
CA MET A 91 -5.10 6.10 -11.12
C MET A 91 -6.44 5.96 -10.39
N LYS A 92 -7.53 5.65 -11.11
CA LYS A 92 -8.86 5.42 -10.50
C LYS A 92 -8.86 4.20 -9.60
N ILE A 93 -8.29 3.08 -10.06
CA ILE A 93 -8.18 1.83 -9.29
C ILE A 93 -7.38 2.08 -8.01
N ARG A 94 -6.18 2.66 -8.12
CA ARG A 94 -5.33 2.99 -6.98
C ARG A 94 -6.03 3.90 -5.97
N ASN A 95 -6.67 4.98 -6.44
CA ASN A 95 -7.32 5.93 -5.53
C ASN A 95 -8.49 5.27 -4.77
N ARG A 96 -9.23 4.34 -5.40
CA ARG A 96 -10.28 3.56 -4.72
C ARG A 96 -9.67 2.61 -3.69
N ALA A 97 -8.58 1.93 -4.04
CA ALA A 97 -7.85 1.06 -3.13
C ALA A 97 -7.34 1.82 -1.89
N PHE A 98 -6.67 2.96 -2.10
CA PHE A 98 -6.19 3.84 -1.03
C PHE A 98 -7.31 4.33 -0.13
N LYS A 99 -8.46 4.71 -0.70
CA LYS A 99 -9.62 5.12 0.11
C LYS A 99 -10.11 3.98 1.02
N LYS A 100 -10.18 2.75 0.51
CA LYS A 100 -10.60 1.58 1.30
C LYS A 100 -9.60 1.22 2.38
N LEU A 101 -8.31 1.23 2.07
CA LEU A 101 -7.25 0.98 3.04
C LEU A 101 -7.19 2.06 4.12
N ALA A 102 -7.35 3.33 3.75
CA ALA A 102 -7.45 4.42 4.71
C ALA A 102 -8.61 4.21 5.70
N ALA A 103 -9.76 3.74 5.22
CA ALA A 103 -10.88 3.41 6.10
C ALA A 103 -10.57 2.21 7.01
N LEU A 104 -9.93 1.16 6.49
CA LEU A 104 -9.54 -0.03 7.28
C LEU A 104 -8.51 0.28 8.36
N TRP A 105 -7.60 1.23 8.11
CA TRP A 105 -6.54 1.62 9.04
C TRP A 105 -6.86 2.88 9.86
N GLY A 106 -8.09 3.41 9.77
CA GLY A 106 -8.54 4.56 10.56
C GLY A 106 -7.85 5.88 10.19
N TYR A 107 -7.42 6.03 8.93
CA TYR A 107 -6.82 7.25 8.41
C TYR A 107 -7.84 8.21 7.76
N SER A 108 -9.09 7.78 7.57
CA SER A 108 -10.16 8.66 7.10
C SER A 108 -10.61 9.60 8.22
N GLU A 109 -10.49 10.92 7.99
CA GLU A 109 -11.27 11.94 8.70
C GLU A 109 -12.74 11.89 8.30
#